data_AF-A0A3F2V027-F1
#
_entry.id   AF-A0A3F2V027-F1
#
_cell.length_a   1.000
_cell.length_b   1.000
_cell.length_c   1.000
_cell.angle_alpha   90.00
_cell.angle_beta   90.00
_cell.angle_gamma   90.00
#
_symmetry.space_group_name_H-M   'P 1'
#
loop_
_entity.id
_entity.type
_entity.pdbx_description
1 polymer ?
#
loop_
_entity_poly.entity_id
_entity_poly.type
_entity_poly.pdbx_seq_one_letter_code
_entity_poly.pdbx_strand_id
1 'polypeptide(L)'
;MKKTIIGLGLITTLSAVTPVLADSTIVKVPRENGAVHQEFKNLLNDTISKFRSGVGRVELIGKASNNKACEANFYTNGDTTFVTMNVDSANFYNEFYIDHPHQSFKKVLFQNLIMKDDNVELKVVERDSSYSIVTDGSNLQLTSKDRNSESPTCQFSLAKAHLFEGETE
;
A
#
# COMPACT_ATOMS: atom_id res chain seq x y z
N MET A 1 -36.89 -47.24 -52.65
CA MET A 1 -35.72 -47.60 -51.82
C MET A 1 -35.29 -46.37 -51.05
N LYS A 2 -35.30 -46.45 -49.70
CA LYS A 2 -34.95 -45.35 -48.78
C LYS A 2 -33.45 -45.04 -48.86
N LYS A 3 -33.08 -43.76 -48.97
CA LYS A 3 -31.70 -43.28 -48.82
C LYS A 3 -31.57 -42.57 -47.48
N THR A 4 -30.62 -43.04 -46.66
CA THR A 4 -30.20 -42.46 -45.39
C THR A 4 -28.72 -42.15 -45.51
N ILE A 5 -28.32 -40.88 -45.41
CA ILE A 5 -26.92 -40.44 -45.20
C ILE A 5 -27.03 -39.18 -44.31
N ILE A 6 -27.00 -39.34 -42.99
CA ILE A 6 -25.87 -39.06 -42.07
C ILE A 6 -25.44 -37.59 -42.11
N GLY A 7 -25.97 -36.82 -41.15
CA GLY A 7 -25.54 -35.46 -40.85
C GLY A 7 -24.23 -35.45 -40.07
N LEU A 8 -23.30 -34.62 -40.52
CA LEU A 8 -22.05 -34.32 -39.83
C LEU A 8 -22.31 -33.11 -38.90
N GLY A 9 -22.53 -33.37 -37.61
CA GLY A 9 -22.59 -32.34 -36.58
C GLY A 9 -21.19 -31.88 -36.23
N LEU A 10 -20.84 -30.65 -36.59
CA LEU A 10 -19.59 -30.00 -36.20
C LEU A 10 -19.73 -29.57 -34.72
N ILE A 11 -19.13 -30.32 -33.80
CA ILE A 11 -19.03 -29.92 -32.39
C ILE A 11 -17.84 -28.95 -32.28
N THR A 12 -18.12 -27.65 -32.28
CA THR A 12 -17.17 -26.63 -31.87
C THR A 12 -17.02 -26.69 -30.35
N THR A 13 -15.94 -27.28 -29.87
CA THR A 13 -15.51 -27.17 -28.47
C THR A 13 -15.08 -25.72 -28.22
N LEU A 14 -15.99 -24.88 -27.71
CA LEU A 14 -15.63 -23.63 -27.07
C LEU A 14 -14.82 -23.98 -25.81
N SER A 15 -13.51 -23.85 -25.89
CA SER A 15 -12.65 -23.77 -24.71
C SER A 15 -13.04 -22.50 -23.96
N ALA A 16 -13.88 -22.67 -22.92
CA ALA A 16 -14.13 -21.63 -21.95
C ALA A 16 -12.81 -21.35 -21.21
N VAL A 17 -12.15 -20.26 -21.58
CA VAL A 17 -11.07 -19.67 -20.78
C VAL A 17 -11.74 -19.15 -19.53
N THR A 18 -11.67 -19.92 -18.45
CA THR A 18 -12.03 -19.40 -17.13
C THR A 18 -10.99 -18.34 -16.77
N PRO A 19 -11.39 -17.09 -16.46
CA PRO A 19 -10.44 -16.14 -15.92
C PRO A 19 -9.96 -16.70 -14.58
N VAL A 20 -8.67 -17.01 -14.50
CA VAL A 20 -8.00 -17.28 -13.23
C VAL A 20 -8.21 -16.03 -12.38
N LEU A 21 -8.98 -16.14 -11.31
CA LEU A 21 -9.09 -15.08 -10.32
C LEU A 21 -7.69 -14.92 -9.73
N ALA A 22 -7.12 -13.71 -9.84
CA ALA A 22 -5.83 -13.39 -9.22
C ALA A 22 -5.87 -13.82 -7.74
N ASP A 23 -4.98 -14.74 -7.38
CA ASP A 23 -4.94 -15.28 -6.02
C ASP A 23 -4.23 -14.26 -5.13
N SER A 24 -4.87 -13.85 -4.05
CA SER A 24 -4.28 -12.90 -3.10
C SER A 24 -3.90 -13.63 -1.83
N THR A 25 -2.63 -13.59 -1.47
CA THR A 25 -2.16 -14.17 -0.21
C THR A 25 -2.22 -13.10 0.88
N ILE A 26 -2.98 -13.37 1.95
CA ILE A 26 -3.10 -12.46 3.10
C ILE A 26 -2.30 -13.02 4.27
N VAL A 27 -1.29 -12.29 4.71
CA VAL A 27 -0.50 -12.58 5.90
C VAL A 27 -0.87 -11.60 7.00
N LYS A 28 -1.18 -12.11 8.19
CA LYS A 28 -1.43 -11.26 9.37
C LYS A 28 -0.10 -10.80 9.95
N VAL A 29 0.05 -9.49 10.14
CA VAL A 29 1.20 -8.94 10.85
C VAL A 29 0.95 -9.09 12.37
N PRO A 30 1.93 -9.52 13.19
CA PRO A 30 1.76 -9.65 14.63
C PRO A 30 1.53 -8.30 15.33
N ARG A 31 0.64 -8.26 16.32
CA ARG A 31 0.42 -7.07 17.18
C ARG A 31 1.53 -6.93 18.22
N GLU A 32 2.72 -6.70 17.73
CA GLU A 32 3.97 -6.61 18.49
C GLU A 32 4.71 -5.34 18.07
N ASN A 33 5.44 -4.72 19.00
CA ASN A 33 6.13 -3.47 18.75
C ASN A 33 7.14 -3.64 17.61
N GLY A 34 7.05 -2.76 16.61
CA GLY A 34 7.96 -2.73 15.46
C GLY A 34 7.62 -3.71 14.34
N ALA A 35 6.62 -4.59 14.51
CA ALA A 35 6.24 -5.56 13.48
C ALA A 35 5.74 -4.87 12.20
N VAL A 36 4.90 -3.83 12.32
CA VAL A 36 4.38 -3.10 11.16
C VAL A 36 5.46 -2.23 10.54
N HIS A 37 6.31 -1.62 11.37
CA HIS A 37 7.45 -0.83 10.93
C HIS A 37 8.44 -1.67 10.11
N GLN A 38 8.71 -2.91 10.55
CA GLN A 38 9.60 -3.80 9.81
C GLN A 38 9.03 -4.18 8.44
N GLU A 39 7.72 -4.47 8.34
CA GLU A 39 7.08 -4.73 7.04
C GLU A 39 7.16 -3.51 6.12
N PHE A 40 6.94 -2.31 6.65
CA PHE A 40 7.12 -1.08 5.89
C PHE A 40 8.56 -0.91 5.38
N LYS A 41 9.57 -1.16 6.22
CA LYS A 41 10.98 -1.10 5.81
C LYS A 41 11.31 -2.14 4.75
N ASN A 42 10.72 -3.33 4.83
CA ASN A 42 10.87 -4.35 3.79
C ASN A 42 10.26 -3.88 2.46
N LEU A 43 9.06 -3.30 2.50
CA LEU A 43 8.37 -2.78 1.30
C LEU A 43 9.15 -1.67 0.59
N LEU A 44 9.80 -0.79 1.35
CA LEU A 44 10.56 0.34 0.82
C LEU A 44 12.07 0.18 0.99
N ASN A 45 12.57 -1.06 1.06
CA ASN A 45 13.97 -1.33 1.35
C ASN A 45 14.90 -0.60 0.38
N ASP A 46 14.62 -0.66 -0.94
CA ASP A 46 15.45 -0.03 -1.97
C ASP A 46 15.48 1.51 -1.87
N THR A 47 14.47 2.12 -1.24
CA THR A 47 14.43 3.56 -0.97
C THR A 47 15.12 3.88 0.35
N ILE A 48 14.77 3.18 1.43
CA ILE A 48 15.21 3.47 2.81
C ILE A 48 16.68 3.08 3.03
N SER A 49 17.17 2.02 2.38
CA SER A 49 18.57 1.56 2.51
C SER A 49 19.59 2.58 2.00
N LYS A 50 19.13 3.65 1.32
CA LYS A 50 19.98 4.76 0.88
C LYS A 50 20.39 5.68 2.03
N PHE A 51 19.69 5.64 3.16
CA PHE A 51 20.08 6.37 4.36
C PHE A 51 21.24 5.67 5.08
N ARG A 52 22.41 6.30 5.13
CA ARG A 52 23.62 5.71 5.70
C ARG A 52 23.55 5.58 7.21
N SER A 53 22.89 6.54 7.87
CA SER A 53 22.66 6.53 9.31
C SER A 53 21.52 5.61 9.74
N GLY A 54 20.75 5.10 8.77
CA GLY A 54 19.47 4.45 9.04
C GLY A 54 18.36 5.41 9.44
N VAL A 55 18.61 6.73 9.37
CA VAL A 55 17.67 7.80 9.71
C VAL A 55 17.52 8.76 8.53
N GLY A 56 16.28 9.14 8.22
CA GLY A 56 16.04 10.19 7.24
C GLY A 56 14.58 10.34 6.85
N ARG A 57 14.33 11.33 6.00
CA ARG A 57 13.01 11.60 5.42
C ARG A 57 12.96 11.20 3.95
N VAL A 58 11.95 10.43 3.59
CA VAL A 58 11.53 10.21 2.20
C VAL A 58 10.36 11.15 1.91
N GLU A 59 10.58 12.12 1.02
CA GLU A 59 9.53 12.99 0.50
C GLU A 59 9.04 12.47 -0.85
N LEU A 60 7.73 12.32 -0.97
CA LEU A 60 7.05 11.91 -2.18
C LEU A 60 6.06 12.99 -2.60
N ILE A 61 6.24 13.51 -3.80
CA ILE A 61 5.33 14.47 -4.43
C ILE A 61 4.61 13.76 -5.57
N GLY A 62 3.29 13.75 -5.53
CA GLY A 62 2.45 13.00 -6.43
C GLY A 62 1.09 13.62 -6.60
N LYS A 63 0.11 12.76 -6.90
CA LYS A 63 -1.28 13.20 -7.09
C LYS A 63 -2.26 12.32 -6.33
N ALA A 64 -3.29 12.94 -5.79
CA ALA A 64 -4.47 12.25 -5.28
C ALA A 64 -5.37 11.75 -6.42
N SER A 65 -6.28 10.83 -6.12
CA SER A 65 -7.26 10.27 -7.07
C SER A 65 -8.13 11.31 -7.81
N ASN A 66 -8.33 12.49 -7.21
CA ASN A 66 -9.01 13.64 -7.81
C ASN A 66 -8.07 14.56 -8.62
N ASN A 67 -6.87 14.07 -8.97
CA ASN A 67 -5.82 14.75 -9.76
C ASN A 67 -5.21 16.00 -9.08
N LYS A 68 -5.36 16.12 -7.75
CA LYS A 68 -4.81 17.22 -6.95
C LYS A 68 -3.41 16.90 -6.46
N ALA A 69 -2.62 17.93 -6.19
CA ALA A 69 -1.29 17.75 -5.61
C ALA A 69 -1.41 17.02 -4.27
N CYS A 70 -0.49 16.08 -4.07
CA CYS A 70 -0.39 15.35 -2.83
C CYS A 70 1.08 15.20 -2.46
N GLU A 71 1.37 15.45 -1.19
CA GLU A 71 2.69 15.31 -0.61
C GLU A 71 2.61 14.34 0.56
N ALA A 72 3.55 13.40 0.60
CA ALA A 72 3.74 12.52 1.74
C ALA A 72 5.20 12.54 2.17
N ASN A 73 5.43 12.64 3.48
CA ASN A 73 6.74 12.53 4.09
C ASN A 73 6.78 11.31 5.00
N PHE A 74 7.82 10.49 4.88
CA PHE A 74 8.10 9.35 5.75
C PHE A 74 9.41 9.61 6.49
N TYR A 75 9.30 10.02 7.75
CA TYR A 75 10.43 10.22 8.65
C TYR A 75 10.74 8.88 9.32
N THR A 76 11.76 8.19 8.86
CA THR A 76 12.08 6.83 9.30
C THR A 76 13.38 6.78 10.08
N ASN A 77 13.41 5.94 11.11
CA ASN A 77 14.63 5.59 11.84
C ASN A 77 14.70 4.06 12.07
N GLY A 78 15.44 3.63 13.10
CA GLY A 78 15.56 2.21 13.45
C GLY A 78 14.30 1.58 14.03
N ASP A 79 13.45 2.38 14.68
CA ASP A 79 12.39 1.91 15.58
C ASP A 79 10.98 2.26 15.08
N THR A 80 10.83 3.32 14.29
CA THR A 80 9.53 3.87 13.89
C THR A 80 9.61 4.66 12.59
N THR A 81 8.45 4.83 11.94
CA THR A 81 8.27 5.77 10.85
C THR A 81 7.08 6.69 11.13
N PHE A 82 7.33 7.99 11.22
CA PHE A 82 6.29 9.00 11.26
C PHE A 82 5.92 9.43 9.83
N VAL A 83 4.63 9.56 9.57
CA VAL A 83 4.10 9.87 8.25
C VAL A 83 3.25 11.13 8.34
N THR A 84 3.51 12.08 7.45
CA THR A 84 2.59 13.20 7.18
C THR A 84 2.06 13.08 5.76
N MET A 85 0.78 13.37 5.55
CA MET A 85 0.15 13.35 4.24
C MET A 85 -0.72 14.61 4.07
N ASN A 86 -0.47 15.38 3.02
CA ASN A 86 -1.23 16.59 2.67
C ASN A 86 -1.83 16.48 1.26
N VAL A 87 -3.10 16.91 1.10
CA VAL A 87 -3.78 17.01 -0.19
C VAL A 87 -4.43 18.39 -0.33
N ASP A 88 -3.85 19.23 -1.19
CA ASP A 88 -4.10 20.68 -1.25
C ASP A 88 -5.56 21.11 -1.40
N SER A 89 -6.41 20.36 -2.10
CA SER A 89 -7.81 20.78 -2.32
C SER A 89 -8.83 20.03 -1.46
N ALA A 90 -8.40 19.12 -0.60
CA ALA A 90 -9.29 18.40 0.30
C ALA A 90 -9.31 19.01 1.71
N ASN A 91 -8.47 20.03 1.97
CA ASN A 91 -8.08 20.43 3.33
C ASN A 91 -7.73 19.20 4.17
N PHE A 92 -7.14 18.19 3.52
CA PHE A 92 -6.80 16.94 4.16
C PHE A 92 -5.34 17.03 4.56
N TYR A 93 -5.13 16.99 5.86
CA TYR A 93 -3.84 16.75 6.48
C TYR A 93 -4.02 15.60 7.45
N ASN A 94 -3.13 14.62 7.40
CA ASN A 94 -3.09 13.57 8.40
C ASN A 94 -1.66 13.26 8.78
N GLU A 95 -1.47 12.91 10.05
CA GLU A 95 -0.21 12.51 10.63
C GLU A 95 -0.40 11.24 11.46
N PHE A 96 0.50 10.28 11.32
CA PHE A 96 0.41 9.02 12.04
C PHE A 96 1.76 8.29 12.04
N TYR A 97 1.93 7.37 13.00
CA TYR A 97 3.07 6.47 13.03
C TYR A 97 2.73 5.14 12.34
N ILE A 98 3.66 4.65 11.52
CA ILE A 98 3.73 3.25 11.12
C ILE A 98 4.49 2.53 12.23
N ASP A 99 3.73 2.10 13.25
CA ASP A 99 4.27 1.54 14.49
C ASP A 99 5.05 2.57 15.34
N HIS A 100 4.84 2.51 16.65
CA HIS A 100 5.60 3.32 17.60
C HIS A 100 5.87 2.46 18.85
N PRO A 101 7.08 2.50 19.45
CA PRO A 101 7.44 1.64 20.59
C PRO A 101 6.49 1.71 21.79
N HIS A 102 5.75 2.81 21.91
CA HIS A 102 4.77 3.06 22.97
C HIS A 102 3.31 3.01 22.49
N GLN A 103 3.05 2.55 21.25
CA GLN A 103 1.71 2.43 20.70
C GLN A 103 0.89 1.37 21.44
N SER A 104 -0.39 1.66 21.63
CA SER A 104 -1.34 0.71 22.21
C SER A 104 -2.08 -0.05 21.11
N PHE A 105 -1.98 -1.37 21.12
CA PHE A 105 -2.71 -2.23 20.18
C PHE A 105 -4.22 -2.32 20.46
N LYS A 106 -4.74 -1.65 21.51
CA LYS A 106 -6.18 -1.70 21.87
C LYS A 106 -7.10 -1.14 20.79
N LYS A 107 -6.59 -0.23 19.95
CA LYS A 107 -7.35 0.38 18.85
C LYS A 107 -7.22 -0.39 17.54
N VAL A 108 -6.19 -1.24 17.40
CA VAL A 108 -5.92 -2.00 16.17
C VAL A 108 -6.96 -3.10 16.01
N LEU A 109 -7.70 -3.04 14.89
CA LEU A 109 -8.66 -4.07 14.50
C LEU A 109 -7.96 -5.17 13.70
N PHE A 110 -7.10 -4.80 12.76
CA PHE A 110 -6.24 -5.74 12.03
C PHE A 110 -5.08 -5.02 11.35
N GLN A 111 -4.03 -5.79 11.08
CA GLN A 111 -2.80 -5.36 10.41
C GLN A 111 -2.36 -6.52 9.51
N ASN A 112 -2.33 -6.29 8.21
CA ASN A 112 -2.11 -7.33 7.21
C ASN A 112 -1.07 -6.88 6.19
N LEU A 113 -0.29 -7.85 5.72
CA LEU A 113 0.48 -7.79 4.49
C LEU A 113 -0.28 -8.60 3.44
N ILE A 114 -0.74 -7.96 2.37
CA ILE A 114 -1.53 -8.57 1.31
C ILE A 114 -0.66 -8.61 0.06
N MET A 115 -0.29 -9.81 -0.37
CA MET A 115 0.48 -10.04 -1.58
C MET A 115 -0.49 -10.33 -2.73
N LYS A 116 -0.34 -9.59 -3.82
CA LYS A 116 -1.04 -9.77 -5.10
C LYS A 116 0.00 -9.97 -6.20
N ASP A 117 -0.42 -10.44 -7.36
CA ASP A 117 0.50 -10.77 -8.46
C ASP A 117 1.46 -9.61 -8.81
N ASP A 118 0.97 -8.38 -8.82
CA ASP A 118 1.74 -7.20 -9.26
C ASP A 118 2.10 -6.21 -8.14
N ASN A 119 1.63 -6.43 -6.90
CA ASN A 119 1.89 -5.50 -5.81
C ASN A 119 1.75 -6.14 -4.42
N VAL A 120 2.32 -5.45 -3.45
CA VAL A 120 2.17 -5.78 -2.03
C VAL A 120 1.52 -4.60 -1.31
N GLU A 121 0.58 -4.90 -0.42
CA GLU A 121 -0.17 -3.92 0.38
C GLU A 121 0.05 -4.16 1.87
N LEU A 122 0.61 -3.17 2.57
CA LEU A 122 0.59 -3.10 4.03
C LEU A 122 -0.63 -2.30 4.47
N LYS A 123 -1.56 -2.95 5.15
CA LYS A 123 -2.83 -2.36 5.58
C LYS A 123 -3.00 -2.45 7.08
N VAL A 124 -3.24 -1.31 7.71
CA VAL A 124 -3.58 -1.22 9.14
C VAL A 124 -4.92 -0.53 9.29
N VAL A 125 -5.80 -1.16 10.05
CA VAL A 125 -7.12 -0.63 10.37
C VAL A 125 -7.26 -0.55 11.88
N GLU A 126 -7.52 0.66 12.34
CA GLU A 126 -7.84 0.97 13.72
C GLU A 126 -9.33 1.32 13.85
N ARG A 127 -9.80 1.51 15.09
CA ARG A 127 -11.22 1.83 15.36
C ARG A 127 -11.70 3.09 14.64
N ASP A 128 -10.86 4.11 14.62
CA ASP A 128 -11.22 5.45 14.15
C ASP A 128 -10.41 5.90 12.92
N SER A 129 -9.40 5.14 12.52
CA SER A 129 -8.48 5.49 11.43
C SER A 129 -8.03 4.25 10.67
N SER A 130 -7.46 4.44 9.49
CA SER A 130 -6.78 3.38 8.76
C SER A 130 -5.78 3.96 7.78
N TYR A 131 -4.74 3.20 7.48
CA TYR A 131 -3.86 3.50 6.36
C TYR A 131 -3.54 2.24 5.56
N SER A 132 -3.24 2.43 4.29
CA SER A 132 -2.78 1.39 3.38
C SER A 132 -1.64 1.94 2.53
N ILE A 133 -0.57 1.15 2.44
CA ILE A 133 0.60 1.43 1.59
C ILE A 133 0.70 0.30 0.59
N VAL A 134 0.48 0.60 -0.69
CA VAL A 134 0.58 -0.35 -1.79
C VAL A 134 1.80 -0.01 -2.63
N THR A 135 2.64 -0.99 -2.95
CA THR A 135 3.78 -0.77 -3.84
C THR A 135 4.04 -1.95 -4.77
N ASP A 136 4.51 -1.63 -5.97
CA ASP A 136 5.06 -2.55 -6.96
C ASP A 136 6.61 -2.43 -7.05
N GLY A 137 7.24 -1.70 -6.11
CA GLY A 137 8.67 -1.37 -6.11
C GLY A 137 9.06 -0.16 -6.97
N SER A 138 8.20 0.28 -7.90
CA SER A 138 8.42 1.47 -8.74
C SER A 138 7.50 2.64 -8.37
N ASN A 139 6.29 2.32 -7.94
CA ASN A 139 5.23 3.22 -7.53
C ASN A 139 4.81 2.92 -6.10
N LEU A 140 4.31 3.94 -5.42
CA LEU A 140 3.70 3.81 -4.10
C LEU A 140 2.33 4.47 -4.13
N GLN A 141 1.34 3.79 -3.58
CA GLN A 141 0.04 4.36 -3.27
C GLN A 141 -0.12 4.44 -1.76
N LEU A 142 -0.43 5.63 -1.26
CA LEU A 142 -0.77 5.87 0.14
C LEU A 142 -2.24 6.24 0.25
N THR A 143 -2.99 5.41 0.95
CA THR A 143 -4.35 5.73 1.37
C THR A 143 -4.33 5.99 2.86
N SER A 144 -4.91 7.10 3.29
CA SER A 144 -5.07 7.41 4.71
C SER A 144 -6.51 7.83 4.98
N LYS A 145 -7.04 7.41 6.13
CA LYS A 145 -8.39 7.73 6.58
C LYS A 145 -8.32 8.13 8.04
N ASP A 146 -8.94 9.25 8.36
CA ASP A 146 -9.28 9.62 9.73
C ASP A 146 -10.81 9.59 9.91
N ARG A 147 -11.29 9.59 11.15
CA ARG A 147 -12.68 9.33 11.55
C ARG A 147 -13.69 10.23 10.83
N ASN A 148 -13.31 11.47 10.56
CA ASN A 148 -14.20 12.52 10.09
C ASN A 148 -13.86 13.03 8.68
N SER A 149 -12.98 12.34 7.96
CA SER A 149 -12.52 12.78 6.63
C SER A 149 -12.77 11.72 5.56
N GLU A 150 -12.98 12.18 4.33
CA GLU A 150 -12.84 11.31 3.17
C GLU A 150 -11.41 10.78 3.12
N SER A 151 -11.24 9.55 2.62
CA SER A 151 -9.94 8.90 2.57
C SER A 151 -9.29 9.15 1.21
N PRO A 152 -8.38 10.14 1.08
CA PRO A 152 -7.63 10.31 -0.16
C PRO A 152 -6.71 9.12 -0.37
N THR A 153 -6.52 8.80 -1.65
CA THR A 153 -5.46 7.90 -2.10
C THR A 153 -4.53 8.70 -3.00
N CYS A 154 -3.26 8.76 -2.61
CA CYS A 154 -2.21 9.41 -3.37
C CYS A 154 -1.33 8.40 -4.07
N GLN A 155 -0.89 8.75 -5.27
CA GLN A 155 0.00 7.94 -6.10
C GLN A 155 1.31 8.69 -6.33
N PHE A 156 2.40 7.99 -6.13
CA PHE A 156 3.76 8.51 -6.21
C PHE A 156 4.64 7.59 -7.07
N SER A 157 5.62 8.19 -7.75
CA SER A 157 6.71 7.45 -8.37
C SER A 157 7.90 7.45 -7.42
N LEU A 158 8.38 6.27 -7.02
CA LEU A 158 9.52 6.14 -6.11
C LEU A 158 10.83 6.63 -6.75
N ALA A 159 10.91 6.63 -8.08
CA ALA A 159 12.04 7.24 -8.82
C ALA A 159 12.13 8.76 -8.64
N LYS A 160 11.04 9.41 -8.21
CA LYS A 160 11.00 10.86 -7.92
C LYS A 160 11.09 11.17 -6.42
N ALA A 161 11.38 10.17 -5.58
CA ALA A 161 11.54 10.39 -4.15
C ALA A 161 12.72 11.33 -3.88
N HIS A 162 12.50 12.33 -3.04
CA HIS A 162 13.58 13.14 -2.49
C HIS A 162 13.98 12.57 -1.13
N LEU A 163 15.28 12.41 -0.91
CA LEU A 163 15.84 11.74 0.26
C LEU A 163 16.65 12.75 1.06
N PHE A 164 16.30 12.90 2.33
CA PHE A 164 16.95 13.82 3.26
C PHE A 164 17.57 13.02 4.41
N GLU A 165 18.88 12.83 4.36
CA GLU A 165 19.64 12.06 5.38
C GLU A 165 19.60 12.78 6.73
N GLY A 166 19.28 12.03 7.79
CA GLY A 166 19.31 12.52 9.17
C GLY A 166 18.16 13.43 9.59
N GLU A 167 17.23 13.76 8.69
CA GLU A 167 16.01 14.49 9.06
C GLU A 167 15.05 13.59 9.85
N THR A 168 14.54 14.12 10.96
CA THR A 168 13.54 13.50 11.84
C THR A 168 12.28 14.36 11.87
N GLU A 169 11.20 13.84 12.46
CA GLU A 169 10.01 14.65 12.75
C GLU A 169 10.33 15.89 13.61
#